data_AF-A0A1Q7NV19-F1
#
_entry.id   AF-A0A1Q7NV19-F1
#
_cell.length_a   1.000
_cell.length_b   1.000
_cell.length_c   1.000
_cell.angle_alpha   90.00
_cell.angle_beta   90.00
_cell.angle_gamma   90.00
#
_symmetry.space_group_name_H-M   'P 1'
#
loop_
_entity.id
_entity.type
_entity.pdbx_description
1 polymer ?
#
loop_
_entity_poly.entity_id
_entity_poly.type
_entity_poly.pdbx_seq_one_letter_code
_entity_poly.pdbx_strand_id
1 'polypeptide(L)'
;MKQQYKEYLKLNKNILLGFCASIVISAIVAQFFSNQQNYVNATITLVVDYVVYFSTFGGLFYLDNRKKYVFESGELDKASLRRDLIKIISSLGIGEIVYTACRWSLQYYLLTNSYEAYLASLIAQSISTGIYMVTVNLTVKLMRLYKDGA
;
A
#
# COMPACT_ATOMS: atom_id res chain seq x y z
N MET A 1 23.64 -15.84 0.42
CA MET A 1 22.40 -15.32 1.06
C MET A 1 21.32 -16.40 1.04
N LYS A 2 20.70 -16.69 2.18
CA LYS A 2 19.59 -17.67 2.28
C LYS A 2 18.41 -17.24 1.40
N GLN A 3 17.73 -18.19 0.76
CA GLN A 3 16.63 -17.96 -0.21
C GLN A 3 15.53 -17.04 0.36
N GLN A 4 15.21 -17.19 1.64
CA GLN A 4 14.21 -16.39 2.36
C GLN A 4 14.51 -14.87 2.34
N TYR A 5 15.79 -14.47 2.45
CA TYR A 5 16.15 -13.05 2.39
C TYR A 5 15.91 -12.44 1.00
N LYS A 6 16.12 -13.22 -0.07
CA LYS A 6 15.86 -12.77 -1.44
C LYS A 6 14.36 -12.56 -1.69
N GLU A 7 13.51 -13.43 -1.15
CA GLU A 7 12.06 -13.30 -1.25
C GLU A 7 11.54 -12.08 -0.47
N TYR A 8 12.06 -11.86 0.74
CA TYR A 8 11.72 -10.69 1.56
C TYR A 8 12.12 -9.36 0.88
N LEU A 9 13.32 -9.30 0.29
CA LEU A 9 13.78 -8.11 -0.44
C LEU A 9 12.92 -7.80 -1.67
N LYS A 10 12.46 -8.82 -2.42
CA LYS A 10 11.57 -8.62 -3.56
C LYS A 10 10.20 -8.09 -3.14
N LEU A 11 9.64 -8.63 -2.05
CA LEU A 11 8.36 -8.16 -1.51
C LEU A 11 8.43 -6.68 -1.13
N ASN A 12 9.46 -6.30 -0.36
CA ASN A 12 9.65 -4.92 0.09
C ASN A 12 9.88 -3.95 -1.09
N LYS A 13 10.64 -4.38 -2.11
CA LYS A 13 10.82 -3.63 -3.35
C LYS A 13 9.47 -3.34 -4.03
N ASN A 14 8.60 -4.34 -4.13
CA ASN A 14 7.30 -4.20 -4.79
C ASN A 14 6.36 -3.28 -4.01
N ILE A 15 6.40 -3.35 -2.67
CA ILE A 15 5.66 -2.42 -1.80
C ILE A 15 6.13 -0.98 -2.03
N LEU A 16 7.44 -0.73 -2.01
CA LEU A 16 8.00 0.61 -2.23
C LEU A 16 7.66 1.18 -3.61
N LEU A 17 7.78 0.37 -4.66
CA LEU A 17 7.42 0.79 -6.02
C LEU A 17 5.91 1.09 -6.14
N GLY A 18 5.07 0.29 -5.47
CA GLY A 18 3.63 0.56 -5.36
C GLY A 18 3.37 1.92 -4.74
N PHE A 19 4.01 2.23 -3.60
CA PHE A 19 3.89 3.52 -2.95
C PHE A 19 4.37 4.67 -3.84
N CYS A 20 5.54 4.55 -4.47
CA CYS A 20 6.07 5.59 -5.35
C CYS A 20 5.12 5.91 -6.52
N ALA A 21 4.56 4.88 -7.17
CA ALA A 21 3.59 5.08 -8.24
C ALA A 21 2.32 5.77 -7.71
N SER A 22 1.82 5.32 -6.56
CA SER A 22 0.59 5.86 -5.96
C SER A 22 0.72 7.33 -5.53
N ILE A 23 1.86 7.74 -4.94
CA ILE A 23 2.11 9.13 -4.50
C ILE A 23 2.01 10.10 -5.68
N VAL A 24 2.64 9.75 -6.81
CA VAL A 24 2.68 10.63 -7.99
C VAL A 24 1.28 10.76 -8.59
N ILE A 25 0.59 9.64 -8.80
CA ILE A 25 -0.73 9.65 -9.43
C ILE A 25 -1.78 10.29 -8.51
N SER A 26 -1.76 9.99 -7.21
CA SER A 26 -2.71 10.55 -6.24
C SER A 26 -2.53 12.07 -6.11
N ALA A 27 -1.30 12.59 -6.18
CA ALA A 27 -1.06 14.03 -6.15
C ALA A 27 -1.58 14.74 -7.42
N ILE A 28 -1.40 14.13 -8.59
CA ILE A 28 -1.98 14.62 -9.85
C ILE A 28 -3.52 14.62 -9.78
N VAL A 29 -4.12 13.54 -9.28
CA VAL A 29 -5.58 13.44 -9.10
C VAL A 29 -6.08 14.50 -8.12
N ALA A 30 -5.42 14.68 -6.98
CA ALA A 30 -5.78 15.73 -6.03
C ALA A 30 -5.77 17.10 -6.69
N GLN A 31 -4.75 17.40 -7.51
CA GLN A 31 -4.67 18.65 -8.25
C GLN A 31 -5.80 18.79 -9.29
N PHE A 32 -6.10 17.72 -10.02
CA PHE A 32 -7.18 17.71 -11.01
C PHE A 32 -8.55 17.98 -10.38
N PHE A 33 -8.78 17.48 -9.17
CA PHE A 33 -10.01 17.69 -8.41
C PHE A 33 -9.94 18.89 -7.45
N SER A 34 -8.99 19.81 -7.60
CA SER A 34 -8.80 20.96 -6.70
C SER A 34 -10.01 21.91 -6.62
N ASN A 35 -10.81 22.00 -7.68
CA ASN A 35 -12.01 22.83 -7.73
C ASN A 35 -13.26 22.16 -7.11
N GLN A 36 -13.15 20.91 -6.64
CA GLN A 36 -14.23 20.22 -5.96
C GLN A 36 -14.21 20.50 -4.46
N GLN A 37 -15.30 20.13 -3.79
CA GLN A 37 -15.37 20.16 -2.32
C GLN A 37 -14.22 19.36 -1.70
N ASN A 38 -13.62 19.88 -0.63
CA ASN A 38 -12.43 19.27 -0.02
C ASN A 38 -12.62 17.80 0.38
N TYR A 39 -13.80 17.44 0.90
CA TYR A 39 -14.10 16.05 1.27
C TYR A 39 -14.24 15.15 0.05
N VAL A 40 -14.75 15.68 -1.08
CA VAL A 40 -14.84 14.95 -2.36
C VAL A 40 -13.44 14.70 -2.90
N ASN A 41 -12.59 15.73 -2.92
CA ASN A 41 -11.20 15.62 -3.34
C ASN A 41 -10.43 14.58 -2.49
N ALA A 42 -10.50 14.68 -1.17
CA ALA A 42 -9.83 13.75 -0.26
C ALA A 42 -10.29 12.30 -0.48
N THR A 43 -11.59 12.09 -0.69
CA THR A 43 -12.16 10.76 -0.92
C THR A 43 -11.73 10.17 -2.26
N ILE A 44 -11.86 10.92 -3.36
CA ILE A 44 -11.46 10.46 -4.69
C ILE A 44 -9.96 10.19 -4.74
N THR A 45 -9.15 11.08 -4.16
CA THR A 45 -7.70 10.91 -4.09
C THR A 45 -7.31 9.63 -3.37
N LEU A 46 -7.93 9.34 -2.21
CA LEU A 46 -7.68 8.12 -1.45
C LEU A 46 -8.11 6.85 -2.22
N VAL A 47 -9.24 6.89 -2.93
CA VAL A 47 -9.67 5.75 -3.76
C VAL A 47 -8.66 5.50 -4.88
N VAL A 48 -8.21 6.54 -5.57
CA VAL A 48 -7.21 6.41 -6.64
C VAL A 48 -5.87 5.95 -6.09
N ASP A 49 -5.44 6.47 -4.94
CA ASP A 49 -4.24 6.02 -4.22
C ASP A 49 -4.27 4.50 -4.04
N TYR A 50 -5.37 3.96 -3.50
CA TYR A 50 -5.53 2.53 -3.31
C TYR A 50 -5.56 1.73 -4.60
N VAL A 51 -6.29 2.18 -5.61
CA VAL A 51 -6.36 1.50 -6.91
C VAL A 51 -4.97 1.40 -7.55
N VAL A 52 -4.22 2.50 -7.55
CA VAL A 52 -2.86 2.54 -8.14
C VAL A 52 -1.90 1.70 -7.32
N TYR A 53 -1.91 1.84 -6.00
CA TYR A 53 -1.04 1.07 -5.10
C TYR A 53 -1.25 -0.43 -5.28
N PHE A 54 -2.48 -0.93 -5.12
CA PHE A 54 -2.76 -2.37 -5.19
C PHE A 54 -2.58 -2.94 -6.60
N SER A 55 -2.88 -2.17 -7.66
CA SER A 55 -2.64 -2.62 -9.04
C SER A 55 -1.15 -2.75 -9.33
N THR A 56 -0.36 -1.76 -8.92
CA THR A 56 1.10 -1.74 -9.13
C THR A 56 1.77 -2.83 -8.30
N PHE A 57 1.48 -2.88 -6.99
CA PHE A 57 2.00 -3.90 -6.09
C PHE A 57 1.62 -5.31 -6.54
N GLY A 58 0.34 -5.55 -6.83
CA GLY A 58 -0.15 -6.85 -7.26
C GLY A 58 0.45 -7.30 -8.60
N GLY A 59 0.59 -6.39 -9.56
CA GLY A 59 1.23 -6.65 -10.85
C GLY A 59 2.71 -7.02 -10.70
N LEU A 60 3.47 -6.24 -9.91
CA LEU A 60 4.88 -6.54 -9.64
C LEU A 60 5.06 -7.84 -8.85
N PHE A 61 4.22 -8.08 -7.84
CA PHE A 61 4.21 -9.31 -7.07
C PHE A 61 3.93 -10.52 -7.97
N TYR A 62 2.97 -10.41 -8.89
CA TYR A 62 2.68 -11.45 -9.87
C TYR A 62 3.90 -11.73 -10.76
N LEU A 63 4.50 -10.71 -11.36
CA LEU A 63 5.65 -10.87 -12.26
C LEU A 63 6.86 -11.52 -11.57
N ASP A 64 7.15 -11.10 -10.34
CA ASP A 64 8.30 -11.58 -9.58
C ASP A 64 8.14 -13.01 -9.05
N ASN A 65 6.90 -13.44 -8.82
CA ASN A 65 6.61 -14.72 -8.18
C ASN A 65 6.00 -15.77 -9.13
N ARG A 66 5.49 -15.42 -10.31
CA ARG A 66 4.79 -16.37 -11.21
C ARG A 66 5.54 -17.68 -11.44
N LYS A 67 6.88 -17.64 -11.55
CA LYS A 67 7.71 -18.83 -11.78
C LYS A 67 7.70 -19.85 -10.62
N LYS A 68 7.40 -19.39 -9.40
CA LYS A 68 7.28 -20.23 -8.20
C LYS A 68 5.96 -20.99 -8.15
N TYR A 69 4.95 -20.51 -8.86
CA TYR A 69 3.59 -21.05 -8.85
C TYR A 69 3.25 -21.81 -10.14
N VAL A 70 4.25 -22.35 -10.84
CA VAL A 70 4.04 -23.18 -12.03
C VAL A 70 3.97 -24.64 -11.57
N PHE A 71 2.89 -25.35 -11.91
CA PHE A 71 2.75 -26.79 -11.68
C PHE A 71 3.80 -27.58 -12.48
N GLU A 72 4.02 -28.84 -12.12
CA GLU A 72 4.86 -29.75 -12.93
C GLU A 72 4.35 -29.91 -14.38
N SER A 73 3.05 -29.66 -14.61
CA SER A 73 2.42 -29.61 -15.94
C SER A 73 2.77 -28.37 -16.77
N GLY A 74 3.45 -27.37 -16.20
CA GLY A 74 3.75 -26.09 -16.85
C GLY A 74 2.64 -25.04 -16.73
N GLU A 75 1.49 -25.39 -16.15
CA GLU A 75 0.40 -24.45 -15.93
C GLU A 75 0.63 -23.58 -14.69
N LEU A 76 0.24 -22.30 -14.76
CA LEU A 76 0.37 -21.37 -13.63
C LEU A 76 -0.79 -21.58 -12.64
N ASP A 77 -0.47 -21.93 -11.40
CA ASP A 77 -1.38 -21.91 -10.27
C ASP A 77 -1.70 -20.46 -9.83
N LYS A 78 -2.53 -19.81 -10.64
CA LYS A 78 -3.04 -18.46 -10.36
C LYS A 78 -3.85 -18.41 -9.07
N ALA A 79 -4.48 -19.53 -8.68
CA ALA A 79 -5.31 -19.59 -7.49
C ALA A 79 -4.47 -19.47 -6.22
N SER A 80 -3.37 -20.23 -6.12
CA SER A 80 -2.44 -20.13 -4.99
C SER A 80 -1.71 -18.78 -4.96
N LEU A 81 -1.28 -18.26 -6.11
CA LEU A 81 -0.64 -16.95 -6.19
C LEU A 81 -1.58 -15.82 -5.73
N ARG A 82 -2.85 -15.84 -6.18
CA ARG A 82 -3.87 -14.87 -5.75
C ARG A 82 -4.18 -15.01 -4.26
N ARG A 83 -4.26 -16.25 -3.75
CA ARG A 83 -4.51 -16.51 -2.32
C ARG A 83 -3.40 -15.95 -1.45
N ASP A 84 -2.14 -16.12 -1.83
CA ASP A 84 -1.00 -15.58 -1.06
C ASP A 84 -0.95 -14.05 -1.12
N LEU A 85 -1.26 -13.44 -2.27
CA LEU A 85 -1.41 -12.00 -2.38
C LEU A 85 -2.49 -11.47 -1.41
N ILE A 86 -3.66 -12.11 -1.37
CA ILE A 86 -4.75 -11.74 -0.46
C ILE A 86 -4.29 -11.89 1.00
N LYS A 87 -3.61 -12.98 1.36
CA LYS A 87 -3.09 -13.17 2.72
C LYS A 87 -2.13 -12.06 3.13
N ILE A 88 -1.22 -11.64 2.24
CA ILE A 88 -0.28 -10.55 2.52
C ILE A 88 -1.06 -9.26 2.79
N ILE A 89 -2.00 -8.88 1.93
CA ILE A 89 -2.80 -7.66 2.11
C ILE A 89 -3.64 -7.74 3.39
N SER A 90 -4.32 -8.86 3.63
CA SER A 90 -5.13 -9.06 4.84
C SER A 90 -4.30 -9.02 6.13
N SER A 91 -3.04 -9.47 6.09
CA SER A 91 -2.15 -9.41 7.26
C SER A 91 -1.82 -7.98 7.71
N LEU A 92 -1.97 -7.01 6.82
CA LEU A 92 -1.72 -5.59 7.07
C LEU A 92 -2.95 -4.87 7.63
N GLY A 93 -4.07 -5.57 7.87
CA GLY A 93 -5.40 -4.99 8.08
C GLY A 93 -5.48 -3.84 9.09
N ILE A 94 -4.83 -3.94 10.26
CA ILE A 94 -4.84 -2.84 11.25
C ILE A 94 -4.09 -1.62 10.71
N GLY A 95 -2.94 -1.83 10.08
CA GLY A 95 -2.18 -0.77 9.44
C GLY A 95 -3.01 -0.06 8.37
N GLU A 96 -3.69 -0.81 7.52
CA GLU A 96 -4.52 -0.27 6.43
C GLU A 96 -5.68 0.59 6.93
N ILE A 97 -6.36 0.18 8.01
CA ILE A 97 -7.44 0.97 8.62
C ILE A 97 -6.89 2.30 9.15
N VAL A 98 -5.76 2.23 9.87
CA VAL A 98 -5.10 3.43 10.41
C VAL A 98 -4.62 4.35 9.28
N TYR A 99 -3.99 3.78 8.24
CA TYR A 99 -3.56 4.51 7.07
C TYR A 99 -4.72 5.24 6.40
N THR A 100 -5.83 4.54 6.14
CA THR A 100 -7.04 5.11 5.53
C THR A 100 -7.54 6.32 6.31
N ALA A 101 -7.70 6.16 7.64
CA ALA A 101 -8.21 7.21 8.51
C ALA A 101 -7.27 8.42 8.55
N CYS A 102 -5.97 8.20 8.74
CA CYS A 102 -4.96 9.26 8.76
C CYS A 102 -4.87 9.97 7.41
N ARG A 103 -4.80 9.22 6.30
CA ARG A 103 -4.63 9.74 4.94
C ARG A 103 -5.76 10.66 4.54
N TRP A 104 -6.98 10.22 4.78
CA TRP A 104 -8.17 11.01 4.47
C TRP A 104 -8.26 12.25 5.35
N SER A 105 -8.09 12.08 6.66
CA SER A 105 -8.21 13.18 7.63
C SER A 105 -7.17 14.27 7.40
N LEU A 106 -5.91 13.89 7.15
CA LEU A 106 -4.82 14.83 6.89
C LEU A 106 -5.02 15.59 5.58
N GLN A 107 -5.40 14.91 4.49
CA GLN A 107 -5.65 15.59 3.22
C GLN A 107 -6.84 16.53 3.32
N TYR A 108 -7.95 16.09 3.91
CA TYR A 108 -9.12 16.93 4.14
C TYR A 108 -8.78 18.16 4.97
N TYR A 109 -8.01 17.98 6.05
CA TYR A 109 -7.54 19.06 6.90
C TYR A 109 -6.69 20.08 6.11
N LEU A 110 -5.68 19.61 5.35
CA LEU A 110 -4.80 20.48 4.57
C LEU A 110 -5.57 21.26 3.49
N LEU A 111 -6.46 20.60 2.76
CA LEU A 111 -7.31 21.25 1.76
C LEU A 111 -8.23 22.32 2.38
N THR A 112 -8.78 22.04 3.57
CA THR A 112 -9.63 23.00 4.30
C THR A 112 -8.86 24.22 4.80
N ASN A 113 -7.56 24.08 5.01
CA ASN A 113 -6.66 25.20 5.33
C ASN A 113 -6.05 25.84 4.07
N SER A 114 -6.68 25.66 2.90
CA SER A 114 -6.28 26.28 1.64
C SER A 114 -4.87 25.93 1.16
N TYR A 115 -4.34 24.76 1.54
CA TYR A 115 -3.12 24.24 0.95
C TYR A 115 -3.39 23.80 -0.50
N GLU A 116 -2.38 23.95 -1.35
CA GLU A 116 -2.44 23.43 -2.73
C GLU A 116 -2.70 21.92 -2.72
N ALA A 117 -3.64 21.46 -3.57
CA ALA A 117 -4.12 20.09 -3.52
C ALA A 117 -3.03 19.05 -3.82
N TYR A 118 -2.11 19.37 -4.73
CA TYR A 118 -0.92 18.54 -4.98
C TYR A 118 -0.08 18.34 -3.70
N LEU A 119 0.28 19.43 -3.02
CA LEU A 119 1.07 19.39 -1.79
C LEU A 119 0.29 18.74 -0.63
N ALA A 120 -0.99 19.04 -0.51
CA ALA A 120 -1.86 18.43 0.49
C ALA A 120 -1.86 16.90 0.37
N SER A 121 -1.97 16.38 -0.85
CA SER A 121 -1.92 14.95 -1.12
C SER A 121 -0.55 14.35 -0.78
N LEU A 122 0.54 14.99 -1.23
CA LEU A 122 1.91 14.51 -1.00
C LEU A 122 2.26 14.44 0.49
N ILE A 123 1.94 15.49 1.25
CA ILE A 123 2.21 15.56 2.70
C ILE A 123 1.37 14.53 3.44
N ALA A 124 0.05 14.49 3.18
CA ALA A 124 -0.84 13.57 3.86
C ALA A 124 -0.47 12.11 3.57
N GLN A 125 -0.07 11.76 2.35
CA GLN A 125 0.41 10.42 2.02
C GLN A 125 1.71 10.06 2.73
N SER A 126 2.67 10.98 2.73
CA SER A 126 3.98 10.75 3.33
C SER A 126 3.86 10.51 4.84
N ILE A 127 3.11 11.36 5.54
CA ILE A 127 2.86 11.23 6.98
C ILE A 127 2.10 9.93 7.29
N SER A 128 1.04 9.65 6.54
CA SER A 128 0.22 8.45 6.76
C SER A 128 1.00 7.16 6.52
N THR A 129 1.89 7.15 5.52
CA THR A 129 2.81 6.03 5.26
C THR A 129 3.78 5.83 6.44
N GLY A 130 4.31 6.93 7.00
CA GLY A 130 5.13 6.88 8.22
C GLY A 130 4.38 6.27 9.41
N ILE A 131 3.14 6.70 9.65
CA ILE A 131 2.28 6.16 10.72
C ILE A 131 1.99 4.67 10.46
N TYR A 132 1.62 4.32 9.23
CA TYR A 132 1.37 2.95 8.80
C TYR A 132 2.56 2.02 9.12
N MET A 133 3.78 2.43 8.79
CA MET A 133 4.98 1.63 9.07
C MET A 133 5.20 1.41 10.56
N VAL A 134 4.94 2.44 11.39
CA VAL A 134 5.00 2.32 12.86
C VAL A 134 3.91 1.35 13.35
N THR A 135 2.67 1.50 12.88
CA THR A 135 1.54 0.65 13.26
C THR A 135 1.82 -0.82 12.93
N VAL A 136 2.25 -1.14 11.70
CA VAL A 136 2.57 -2.51 11.29
C VAL A 136 3.67 -3.11 12.17
N ASN A 137 4.76 -2.36 12.42
CA ASN A 137 5.85 -2.82 13.27
C ASN A 137 5.41 -3.09 14.72
N LEU A 138 4.57 -2.22 15.29
CA LEU A 138 4.00 -2.41 16.63
C LEU A 138 3.08 -3.63 16.67
N THR A 139 2.21 -3.79 15.67
CA THR A 139 1.29 -4.92 15.56
C THR A 139 2.05 -6.26 15.48
N VAL A 140 3.11 -6.35 14.66
CA VAL A 140 3.96 -7.55 14.58
C VAL A 140 4.62 -7.86 15.93
N LYS A 141 5.13 -6.83 16.63
CA LYS A 141 5.76 -6.97 17.94
C LYS A 141 4.77 -7.43 19.03
N LEU A 142 3.57 -6.85 19.05
CA LEU A 142 2.51 -7.18 20.01
C LEU A 142 1.94 -8.57 19.80
N MET A 143 1.72 -8.98 18.55
CA MET A 143 1.19 -10.30 18.23
C MET A 143 2.19 -11.44 18.45
N ARG A 144 3.47 -11.15 18.79
CA ARG A 144 4.54 -12.15 18.88
C ARG A 144 4.52 -13.11 17.68
N LEU A 145 4.31 -12.57 16.47
CA LEU A 145 4.30 -13.39 15.24
C LEU A 145 5.64 -14.12 15.00
N TYR A 146 6.70 -13.69 15.68
CA TYR A 146 7.99 -14.37 15.80
C TYR A 146 8.19 -15.03 17.18
N LYS A 147 7.17 -15.69 17.72
CA LYS A 147 7.42 -16.65 18.80
C LYS A 147 8.05 -17.88 18.13
N ASP A 148 9.37 -17.84 17.99
CA ASP A 148 10.17 -19.04 17.80
C ASP A 148 9.72 -20.06 18.85
N GLY A 149 9.52 -21.30 18.40
CA GLY A 149 9.13 -22.39 19.27
C GLY A 149 10.03 -22.45 20.49
N ALA A 150 9.42 -22.33 21.67
CA ALA A 150 9.97 -22.69 22.96
C ALA A 150 8.82 -23.25 23.80
#